data_AF-A0AAU9JR21-F1
#
_entry.id   AF-A0AAU9JR21-F1
#
_cell.length_a   1.000
_cell.length_b   1.000
_cell.length_c   1.000
_cell.angle_alpha   90.00
_cell.angle_beta   90.00
_cell.angle_gamma   90.00
#
_symmetry.space_group_name_H-M   'P 1'
#
loop_
_entity.id
_entity.type
_entity.pdbx_description
1 polymer ?
#
loop_
_entity_poly.entity_id
_entity_poly.type
_entity_poly.pdbx_seq_one_letter_code
_entity_poly.pdbx_strand_id
1 'polypeptide(L)'
;MDLAYLANNDQNLLTTLQNQGIDLDTLLFVAKDLFNIIEEMKFDQTSAKMFFYRLKKVYGLVNGIPEPEDTSKKSDLPDKLSVECKDPNKIYFFNLLQGQSGVDKLNALYECEQCGTGHTFKRSEVKNHATFHNNSR
;
A
#
# COMPACT_ATOMS: atom_id res chain seq x y z
N MET A 1 16.91 -28.27 -1.48
CA MET A 1 16.31 -27.25 -0.59
C MET A 1 16.12 -27.88 0.78
N ASP A 2 16.72 -27.28 1.81
CA ASP A 2 16.60 -27.69 3.21
C ASP A 2 15.93 -26.58 4.04
N LEU A 3 15.66 -26.85 5.30
CA LEU A 3 15.02 -25.88 6.21
C LEU A 3 15.92 -24.69 6.53
N ALA A 4 17.24 -24.87 6.53
CA ALA A 4 18.19 -23.78 6.74
C ALA A 4 18.09 -22.73 5.62
N TYR A 5 18.02 -23.18 4.36
CA TYR A 5 17.78 -22.31 3.22
C TYR A 5 16.43 -21.60 3.31
N LEU A 6 15.36 -22.31 3.67
CA LEU A 6 14.01 -21.75 3.83
C LEU A 6 13.93 -20.69 4.94
N ALA A 7 14.65 -20.92 6.04
CA ALA A 7 14.73 -20.00 7.16
C ALA A 7 15.75 -18.87 6.95
N ASN A 8 16.37 -18.76 5.77
CA ASN A 8 17.44 -17.80 5.51
C ASN A 8 18.58 -17.89 6.56
N ASN A 9 18.92 -19.11 6.97
CA ASN A 9 19.85 -19.45 8.04
C ASN A 9 19.50 -18.87 9.43
N ASP A 10 18.24 -18.49 9.66
CA ASP A 10 17.75 -18.07 10.98
C ASP A 10 17.38 -19.29 11.85
N GLN A 11 18.32 -19.70 12.70
CA GLN A 11 18.13 -20.82 13.62
C GLN A 11 17.11 -20.51 14.73
N ASN A 12 16.91 -19.22 15.06
CA ASN A 12 15.92 -18.83 16.07
C ASN A 12 14.50 -19.04 15.54
N LEU A 13 14.29 -18.81 14.25
CA LEU A 13 13.01 -19.08 13.59
C LEU A 13 12.66 -20.57 13.67
N LEU A 14 13.60 -21.46 13.29
CA LEU A 14 13.38 -22.91 13.34
C LEU A 14 13.08 -23.40 14.76
N THR A 15 13.82 -22.89 15.75
CA THR A 15 13.59 -23.20 17.16
C THR A 15 12.21 -22.72 17.64
N THR A 16 11.78 -21.53 17.20
CA THR A 16 10.47 -20.98 17.54
C THR A 16 9.33 -21.82 16.95
N LEU A 17 9.45 -22.22 15.69
CA LEU A 17 8.47 -23.08 15.02
C LEU A 17 8.38 -24.44 15.72
N GLN A 18 9.51 -25.04 16.06
CA GLN A 18 9.55 -26.30 16.80
C GLN A 18 8.91 -26.18 18.19
N ASN A 19 9.17 -25.08 18.90
CA ASN A 19 8.55 -24.79 20.20
C ASN A 19 7.04 -24.56 20.11
N GLN A 20 6.53 -24.15 18.95
CA GLN A 20 5.09 -24.06 18.67
C GLN A 20 4.47 -25.43 18.33
N GLY A 21 5.25 -26.51 18.38
CA GLY A 21 4.80 -27.87 18.06
C GLY A 21 4.68 -28.14 16.56
N ILE A 22 5.31 -27.31 15.72
CA ILE A 22 5.31 -27.52 14.27
C ILE A 22 6.31 -28.62 13.94
N ASP A 23 5.83 -29.65 13.26
CA ASP A 23 6.68 -30.68 12.68
C ASP A 23 7.47 -30.12 11.50
N LEU A 24 8.78 -29.98 11.70
CA LEU A 24 9.70 -29.38 10.73
C LEU A 24 9.84 -30.25 9.47
N ASP A 25 9.71 -31.57 9.58
CA ASP A 25 9.79 -32.48 8.42
C ASP A 25 8.57 -32.30 7.52
N THR A 26 7.36 -32.27 8.10
CA THR A 26 6.14 -31.92 7.37
C THR A 26 6.22 -30.52 6.75
N LEU A 27 6.76 -29.52 7.48
CA LEU A 27 6.94 -28.17 6.96
C LEU A 27 7.85 -28.15 5.72
N LEU A 28 8.94 -28.92 5.74
CA LEU A 28 9.85 -29.05 4.60
C LEU A 28 9.16 -29.68 3.39
N PHE A 29 8.32 -30.70 3.59
CA PHE A 29 7.53 -31.30 2.50
C PHE A 29 6.56 -30.29 1.89
N VAL A 30 5.78 -29.59 2.73
CA VAL A 30 4.82 -28.58 2.26
C VAL A 30 5.54 -27.46 1.51
N ALA A 31 6.70 -27.01 2.00
CA ALA A 31 7.49 -26.00 1.31
C ALA A 31 7.92 -26.46 -0.08
N LYS A 32 8.42 -27.69 -0.23
CA LYS A 32 8.81 -28.25 -1.53
C LYS A 32 7.64 -28.28 -2.51
N ASP A 33 6.46 -28.72 -2.07
CA ASP A 33 5.27 -28.74 -2.92
C ASP A 33 4.86 -27.34 -3.38
N LEU A 34 4.95 -26.34 -2.49
CA LEU A 34 4.66 -24.94 -2.85
C LEU A 34 5.66 -24.37 -3.86
N PHE A 35 6.95 -24.70 -3.72
CA PHE A 35 7.96 -24.29 -4.69
C PHE A 35 7.74 -24.96 -6.06
N ASN A 36 7.38 -26.26 -6.08
CA ASN A 36 7.03 -26.96 -7.31
C ASN A 36 5.84 -26.29 -8.01
N ILE A 37 4.78 -25.93 -7.27
CA ILE A 37 3.62 -25.21 -7.82
C ILE A 37 4.04 -23.86 -8.43
N ILE A 38 4.89 -23.11 -7.75
CA ILE A 38 5.40 -21.82 -8.24
C ILE A 38 6.18 -22.00 -9.55
N GLU A 39 7.00 -23.04 -9.63
CA GLU A 39 7.81 -23.36 -10.82
C GLU A 39 6.93 -23.82 -11.99
N GLU A 40 6.00 -24.75 -11.75
CA GLU A 40 5.05 -25.25 -12.76
C GLU A 40 4.17 -24.12 -13.32
N MET A 41 3.71 -23.24 -12.44
CA MET A 41 2.90 -22.08 -12.81
C MET A 41 3.72 -20.92 -13.40
N LYS A 42 5.05 -21.06 -13.43
CA LYS A 42 6.01 -20.04 -13.91
C LYS A 42 5.79 -18.68 -13.26
N PHE A 43 5.52 -18.67 -11.96
CA PHE A 43 5.33 -17.43 -11.23
C PHE A 43 6.66 -16.69 -11.08
N ASP A 44 6.65 -15.40 -11.44
CA ASP A 44 7.70 -14.49 -11.01
C ASP A 44 7.61 -14.22 -9.50
N GLN A 45 8.62 -13.55 -8.95
CA GLN A 45 8.70 -13.26 -7.52
C GLN A 45 7.49 -12.47 -7.00
N THR A 46 6.95 -11.57 -7.82
CA THR A 46 5.79 -10.74 -7.47
C THR A 46 4.52 -11.59 -7.41
N SER A 47 4.32 -12.44 -8.40
CA SER A 47 3.19 -13.36 -8.52
C SER A 47 3.20 -14.41 -7.41
N ALA A 48 4.37 -14.96 -7.10
CA ALA A 48 4.56 -15.87 -5.96
C ALA A 48 4.21 -15.19 -4.63
N LYS A 49 4.69 -13.95 -4.42
CA LYS A 49 4.36 -13.17 -3.22
C LYS A 49 2.86 -12.92 -3.11
N MET A 50 2.20 -12.55 -4.21
CA MET A 50 0.74 -12.33 -4.24
C MET A 50 -0.05 -13.61 -4.00
N PHE A 51 0.44 -14.75 -4.50
CA PHE A 51 -0.15 -16.05 -4.24
C PHE A 51 -0.15 -16.39 -2.74
N PHE A 52 1.01 -16.29 -2.07
CA PHE A 52 1.09 -16.53 -0.63
C PHE A 52 0.27 -15.55 0.20
N TYR A 53 0.25 -14.28 -0.19
CA TYR A 53 -0.60 -13.27 0.46
C TYR A 53 -2.08 -13.65 0.38
N ARG A 54 -2.56 -14.04 -0.81
CA ARG A 54 -3.96 -14.46 -1.01
C ARG A 54 -4.28 -15.75 -0.25
N LEU A 55 -3.37 -16.72 -0.24
CA LEU A 55 -3.53 -17.97 0.50
C LEU A 55 -3.68 -17.71 2.01
N LYS A 56 -2.79 -16.86 2.57
CA LYS A 56 -2.86 -16.44 3.98
C LYS A 56 -4.17 -15.70 4.27
N LYS A 57 -4.61 -14.83 3.37
CA LYS A 57 -5.87 -14.09 3.52
C LYS A 57 -7.08 -15.02 3.55
N VAL A 58 -7.17 -15.97 2.61
CA VAL A 58 -8.25 -16.98 2.58
C VAL A 58 -8.24 -17.80 3.85
N TYR A 59 -7.07 -18.26 4.30
CA TYR A 59 -6.94 -18.98 5.57
C TYR A 59 -7.45 -18.14 6.76
N GLY A 60 -7.07 -16.87 6.84
CA GLY A 60 -7.54 -15.97 7.90
C GLY A 60 -9.07 -15.82 7.90
N LEU A 61 -9.66 -15.61 6.73
CA LEU A 61 -11.12 -15.48 6.57
C LEU A 61 -11.87 -16.73 7.01
N VAL A 62 -11.39 -17.91 6.60
CA VAL A 62 -12.00 -19.19 6.99
C VAL A 62 -11.94 -19.42 8.50
N ASN A 63 -10.89 -18.92 9.16
CA ASN A 63 -10.71 -19.04 10.61
C ASN A 63 -11.27 -17.85 11.41
N GLY A 64 -12.03 -16.95 10.78
CA GLY A 64 -12.65 -15.80 11.45
C GLY A 64 -11.65 -14.74 11.95
N ILE A 65 -10.42 -14.73 11.42
CA ILE A 65 -9.43 -13.70 11.72
C ILE A 65 -9.82 -12.45 10.92
N PRO A 66 -10.14 -11.32 11.58
CA PRO A 66 -10.49 -10.09 10.88
C PRO A 66 -9.30 -9.62 10.03
N GLU A 67 -9.60 -9.18 8.81
CA GLU A 67 -8.58 -8.65 7.92
C GLU A 67 -7.94 -7.42 8.57
N PRO A 68 -6.61 -7.38 8.79
CA PRO A 68 -5.97 -6.17 9.24
C PRO A 68 -6.20 -5.10 8.17
N GLU A 69 -6.72 -3.93 8.58
CA GLU A 69 -6.85 -2.80 7.67
C GLU A 69 -5.50 -2.58 6.98
N ASP A 70 -5.55 -2.50 5.65
CA ASP A 70 -4.37 -2.38 4.80
C ASP A 70 -3.70 -1.01 5.02
N THR A 71 -2.94 -0.90 6.09
CA THR A 71 -2.12 0.27 6.44
C THR A 71 -0.94 0.46 5.48
N SER A 72 -0.73 -0.47 4.54
CA SER A 72 0.27 -0.35 3.48
C SER A 72 -0.16 0.56 2.33
N LYS A 73 -1.42 1.04 2.34
CA LYS A 73 -1.77 2.29 1.69
C LYS A 73 -1.11 3.46 2.43
N LYS A 74 0.22 3.56 2.34
CA LYS A 74 0.87 4.86 2.28
C LYS A 74 0.04 5.66 1.29
N SER A 75 -0.50 6.78 1.75
CA SER A 75 -1.34 7.64 0.95
C SER A 75 -0.68 7.84 -0.43
N ASP A 76 -1.22 7.24 -1.50
CA ASP A 76 -0.89 7.57 -2.91
C ASP A 76 -1.35 8.99 -3.27
N LEU A 77 -1.43 9.85 -2.27
CA LEU A 77 -1.78 11.24 -2.36
C LEU A 77 -0.48 11.97 -2.68
N PRO A 78 -0.40 12.64 -3.84
CA PRO A 78 0.77 13.43 -4.17
C PRO A 78 0.90 14.56 -3.15
N ASP A 79 2.11 14.80 -2.66
CA ASP A 79 2.39 15.88 -1.70
C ASP A 79 2.05 17.26 -2.27
N LYS A 80 2.08 17.38 -3.60
CA LYS A 80 1.81 18.63 -4.32
C LYS A 80 0.95 18.39 -5.57
N LEU A 81 -0.06 19.23 -5.75
CA LEU A 81 -0.85 19.33 -6.98
C LEU A 81 -0.56 20.64 -7.69
N SER A 82 -0.54 20.61 -9.02
CA SER A 82 -0.49 21.78 -9.87
C SER A 82 -1.74 21.85 -10.76
N VAL A 83 -2.27 23.05 -10.92
CA VAL A 83 -3.36 23.35 -11.86
C VAL A 83 -2.89 24.47 -12.78
N GLU A 84 -2.80 24.16 -14.07
CA GLU A 84 -2.48 25.13 -15.10
C GLU A 84 -3.76 25.76 -15.64
N CYS A 85 -3.87 27.09 -15.52
CA CYS A 85 -4.94 27.88 -16.10
C CYS A 85 -4.47 28.47 -17.43
N LYS A 86 -5.23 28.24 -18.51
CA LYS A 86 -4.85 28.61 -19.89
C LYS A 86 -4.70 30.12 -20.10
N ASP A 87 -5.35 30.95 -19.29
CA ASP A 87 -5.39 32.40 -19.48
C ASP A 87 -5.54 33.08 -18.11
N PRO A 88 -4.51 33.67 -17.49
CA PRO A 88 -3.25 34.14 -18.03
C PRO A 88 -2.10 33.15 -17.74
N ASN A 89 -2.03 32.03 -18.46
CA ASN A 89 -0.97 31.00 -18.39
C ASN A 89 -0.33 30.83 -17.00
N LYS A 90 -1.16 30.67 -15.98
CA LYS A 90 -0.77 30.72 -14.57
C LYS A 90 -0.91 29.35 -13.95
N ILE A 91 0.12 28.93 -13.22
CA ILE A 91 0.14 27.67 -12.50
C ILE A 91 -0.18 27.95 -11.03
N TYR A 92 -1.21 27.27 -10.53
CA TYR A 92 -1.59 27.27 -9.13
C TYR A 92 -1.09 25.99 -8.47
N PHE A 93 -0.48 26.12 -7.29
CA PHE A 93 0.08 25.02 -6.55
C PHE A 93 -0.68 24.80 -5.25
N PHE A 94 -0.84 23.53 -4.90
CA PHE A 94 -1.56 23.09 -3.72
C PHE A 94 -0.76 22.02 -2.97
N ASN A 95 -0.54 22.21 -1.68
CA ASN A 95 0.26 21.29 -0.84
C ASN A 95 -0.66 20.41 0.01
N LEU A 96 -0.36 19.13 0.11
CA LEU A 96 -1.13 18.18 0.91
C LEU A 96 -1.01 18.52 2.40
N LEU A 97 -2.14 18.56 3.11
CA LEU A 97 -2.13 18.74 4.56
C LEU A 97 -1.57 17.49 5.25
N GLN A 98 -0.66 17.66 6.20
CA GLN A 98 -0.07 16.54 6.95
C GLN A 98 -1.11 15.83 7.83
N GLY A 99 -0.91 14.53 8.08
CA GLY A 99 -1.76 13.73 8.98
C GLY A 99 -2.98 13.07 8.32
N GLN A 100 -3.10 13.10 6.99
CA GLN A 100 -4.25 12.54 6.26
C GLN A 100 -4.11 11.06 5.89
N SER A 101 -3.65 10.23 6.84
CA SER A 101 -3.50 8.79 6.63
C SER A 101 -4.87 8.12 6.49
N GLY A 102 -5.08 7.35 5.41
CA GLY A 102 -6.32 6.58 5.18
C GLY A 102 -7.49 7.38 4.57
N VAL A 103 -7.28 8.65 4.19
CA VAL A 103 -8.30 9.46 3.54
C VAL A 103 -8.44 9.07 2.06
N ASP A 104 -9.69 8.97 1.58
CA ASP A 104 -9.98 8.75 0.16
C ASP A 104 -9.39 9.89 -0.71
N LYS A 105 -8.85 9.53 -1.88
CA LYS A 105 -8.11 10.42 -2.78
C LYS A 105 -8.88 11.67 -3.18
N LEU A 106 -10.20 11.56 -3.36
CA LEU A 106 -11.06 12.69 -3.72
C LEU A 106 -11.31 13.65 -2.55
N ASN A 107 -11.26 13.14 -1.32
CA ASN A 107 -11.52 13.87 -0.08
C ASN A 107 -10.26 14.41 0.59
N ALA A 108 -9.08 14.04 0.09
CA ALA A 108 -7.81 14.58 0.55
C ALA A 108 -7.78 16.11 0.45
N LEU A 109 -7.35 16.75 1.52
CA LEU A 109 -7.29 18.20 1.70
C LEU A 109 -5.93 18.75 1.29
N TYR A 110 -5.95 19.85 0.55
CA TYR A 110 -4.78 20.57 0.11
C TYR A 110 -4.91 22.06 0.45
N GLU A 111 -3.78 22.71 0.72
CA GLU A 111 -3.69 24.15 0.94
C GLU A 111 -3.19 24.84 -0.33
N CYS A 112 -3.90 25.87 -0.77
CA CYS A 112 -3.50 26.70 -1.91
C CYS A 112 -2.36 27.64 -1.51
N GLU A 113 -1.25 27.65 -2.24
CA GLU A 113 -0.11 28.54 -1.96
C GLU A 113 -0.46 30.04 -2.08
N GLN A 114 -1.55 30.38 -2.78
CA GLN A 114 -1.95 31.79 -2.99
C GLN A 114 -2.92 32.32 -1.93
N CYS A 115 -3.69 31.46 -1.28
CA CYS A 115 -4.65 31.87 -0.26
C CYS A 115 -4.00 32.05 1.12
N GLY A 116 -2.78 31.54 1.30
CA GLY A 116 -2.13 31.48 2.60
C GLY A 116 -2.62 30.33 3.47
N THR A 117 -1.99 30.17 4.63
CA THR A 117 -2.28 29.12 5.61
C THR A 117 -3.68 29.32 6.21
N GLY A 118 -4.52 28.29 6.18
CA GLY A 118 -5.88 28.32 6.76
C GLY A 118 -7.04 28.10 5.78
N HIS A 119 -6.77 28.11 4.47
CA HIS A 119 -7.75 27.75 3.44
C HIS A 119 -7.42 26.38 2.83
N THR A 120 -8.19 25.37 3.24
CA THR A 120 -8.06 24.00 2.75
C THR A 120 -9.15 23.68 1.72
N PHE A 121 -8.78 22.90 0.72
CA PHE A 121 -9.63 22.49 -0.39
C PHE A 121 -9.54 20.99 -0.58
N LYS A 122 -10.68 20.33 -0.83
CA LYS A 122 -10.63 18.92 -1.25
C LYS A 122 -10.00 18.80 -2.62
N ARG A 123 -9.39 17.66 -2.92
CA ARG A 123 -8.85 17.38 -4.27
C ARG A 123 -9.87 17.61 -5.37
N SER A 124 -11.14 17.27 -5.13
CA SER A 124 -12.25 17.51 -6.06
C SER A 124 -12.52 19.00 -6.34
N GLU A 125 -12.12 19.89 -5.43
CA GLU A 125 -12.41 21.33 -5.46
C GLU A 125 -11.23 22.15 -5.99
N VAL A 126 -10.02 21.59 -5.98
CA VAL A 126 -8.76 22.24 -6.41
C VAL A 126 -8.87 22.89 -7.80
N LYS A 127 -9.46 22.20 -8.79
CA LYS A 127 -9.63 22.73 -10.15
C LYS A 127 -10.60 23.91 -10.21
N ASN A 128 -11.72 23.82 -9.48
CA ASN A 128 -12.73 24.86 -9.42
C ASN A 128 -12.19 26.11 -8.72
N HIS A 129 -11.45 25.91 -7.63
CA HIS A 129 -10.80 26.98 -6.89
C HIS A 129 -9.75 27.72 -7.74
N ALA A 130 -8.87 27.01 -8.45
CA ALA A 130 -7.91 27.63 -9.36
C ALA A 130 -8.59 28.45 -10.46
N THR A 131 -9.71 27.95 -11.00
CA THR A 131 -10.51 28.67 -12.01
C THR A 131 -11.20 29.90 -11.44
N PHE A 132 -11.66 29.86 -10.18
CA PHE A 132 -12.25 31.02 -9.50
C PHE A 132 -11.23 32.15 -9.28
N HIS A 133 -10.01 31.80 -8.85
CA HIS A 133 -8.91 32.76 -8.76
C HIS A 133 -8.53 33.38 -10.10
N ASN A 134 -8.77 32.64 -11.18
CA ASN A 134 -8.51 33.10 -12.53
C ASN A 134 -9.54 34.13 -13.00
N ASN A 135 -10.81 33.91 -12.66
CA ASN A 135 -11.95 34.74 -13.09
C ASN A 135 -12.23 35.93 -12.16
N SER A 136 -11.61 35.99 -10.98
CA SER A 136 -11.80 37.07 -9.98
C SER A 136 -10.88 38.27 -10.21
N ARG A 137 -10.43 38.49 -11.45
CA ARG A 137 -9.66 39.67 -11.89
C ARG A 137 -10.45 40.47 -12.88
#